data_AF-A0A9W6N927-F1
#
_entry.id   AF-A0A9W6N927-F1
#
_cell.length_a   1.000
_cell.length_b   1.000
_cell.length_c   1.000
_cell.angle_alpha   90.00
_cell.angle_beta   90.00
_cell.angle_gamma   90.00
#
_symmetry.space_group_name_H-M   'P 1'
#
loop_
_entity.id
_entity.type
_entity.pdbx_description
1 polymer ?
#
loop_
_entity_poly.entity_id
_entity_poly.type
_entity_poly.pdbx_seq_one_letter_code
_entity_poly.pdbx_strand_id
1 'polypeptide(L)'
;MRLNWGLSQDSLADRLGLPRQSYVEMELGQRSLKKSHLLALEEVGIDLCLANKDVSMLIPQVRCAINYLAEISADQATPVLHVEAAEGRSWATAQNKLQ
;
A
#
# COMPACT_ATOMS: atom_id res chain seq x y z
N MET A 1 11.98 9.98 -9.96
CA MET A 1 11.00 8.87 -9.83
C MET A 1 11.26 7.80 -10.88
N ARG A 2 11.12 8.09 -12.18
CA ARG A 2 11.41 7.15 -13.28
C ARG A 2 12.74 6.40 -13.17
N LEU A 3 13.83 7.10 -12.82
CA LEU A 3 15.15 6.51 -12.63
C LEU A 3 15.20 5.49 -11.49
N ASN A 4 14.48 5.75 -10.39
CA ASN A 4 14.38 4.82 -9.26
C ASN A 4 13.63 3.54 -9.65
N TRP A 5 12.77 3.64 -10.67
CA TRP A 5 12.04 2.51 -11.25
C TRP A 5 12.81 1.80 -12.37
N GLY A 6 14.02 2.26 -12.72
CA GLY A 6 14.81 1.71 -13.82
C GLY A 6 14.15 1.86 -15.19
N LEU A 7 13.18 2.78 -15.35
CA LEU A 7 12.45 2.94 -16.60
C LEU A 7 13.11 3.96 -17.54
N SER A 8 13.03 3.72 -18.85
CA SER A 8 13.33 4.74 -19.87
C SER A 8 12.19 5.76 -19.98
N GLN A 9 12.46 6.92 -20.59
CA GLN A 9 11.42 7.93 -20.88
C GLN A 9 10.29 7.33 -21.73
N ASP A 10 10.66 6.50 -22.71
CA ASP A 10 9.71 5.85 -23.62
C ASP A 10 8.81 4.88 -22.85
N SER A 11 9.41 4.01 -22.02
CA SER A 11 8.66 3.01 -21.27
C SER A 11 7.67 3.65 -20.29
N LEU A 12 8.06 4.76 -19.64
CA LEU A 12 7.14 5.45 -18.75
C LEU A 12 6.08 6.25 -19.51
N ALA A 13 6.44 6.87 -20.65
CA ALA A 13 5.46 7.55 -21.50
C ALA A 13 4.37 6.60 -22.00
N ASP A 14 4.76 5.40 -22.46
CA ASP A 14 3.84 4.35 -22.91
C ASP A 14 2.89 3.92 -21.78
N ARG A 15 3.43 3.68 -20.58
CA ARG A 15 2.63 3.32 -19.40
C ARG A 15 1.65 4.42 -18.96
N LEU A 16 2.03 5.69 -19.17
CA LEU A 16 1.17 6.83 -18.87
C LEU A 16 0.16 7.12 -20.00
N GLY A 17 0.23 6.40 -21.13
CA GLY A 17 -0.61 6.66 -22.30
C GLY A 17 -0.31 8.02 -22.95
N LEU A 18 0.92 8.49 -22.84
CA LEU A 18 1.35 9.81 -23.33
C LEU A 18 2.31 9.68 -24.51
N PRO A 19 2.24 10.60 -25.50
CA PRO A 19 3.31 10.74 -26.47
C PRO A 19 4.64 11.04 -25.74
N ARG A 20 5.72 10.39 -26.17
CA ARG A 20 7.07 10.58 -25.62
C ARG A 20 7.44 12.05 -25.42
N GLN A 21 7.21 12.88 -26.43
CA GLN A 21 7.53 14.31 -26.38
C GLN A 21 6.78 15.03 -25.27
N SER A 22 5.49 14.71 -25.07
CA SER A 22 4.69 15.29 -23.99
C SER A 22 5.17 14.87 -22.61
N TYR A 23 5.64 13.62 -22.47
CA TYR A 23 6.28 13.18 -21.23
C TYR A 23 7.59 13.93 -20.97
N VAL A 24 8.44 14.11 -21.99
CA VAL A 24 9.71 14.86 -21.86
C VAL A 24 9.46 16.31 -21.45
N GLU A 25 8.51 16.99 -22.07
CA GLU A 25 8.11 18.36 -21.68
C GLU A 25 7.64 18.43 -20.22
N MET A 26 6.92 17.41 -19.75
CA MET A 26 6.51 17.31 -18.34
C MET A 26 7.70 17.08 -17.41
N GLU A 27 8.62 16.18 -17.75
CA GLU A 27 9.83 15.89 -16.96
C GLU A 27 10.73 17.14 -16.86
N LEU A 28 10.76 17.97 -17.91
CA LEU A 28 11.48 19.25 -17.95
C LEU A 28 10.73 20.43 -17.29
N GLY A 29 9.50 20.22 -16.80
CA GLY A 29 8.68 21.27 -16.19
C GLY A 29 8.12 22.30 -17.19
N GLN A 30 8.24 22.05 -18.49
CA GLN A 30 7.71 22.90 -19.56
C GLN A 30 6.19 22.72 -19.75
N ARG A 31 5.63 21.65 -19.18
CA ARG A 31 4.20 21.32 -19.21
C ARG A 31 3.70 21.00 -17.82
N SER A 32 2.49 21.47 -17.51
CA SER A 32 1.86 21.22 -16.22
C SER A 32 1.40 19.77 -16.07
N LEU A 33 1.61 19.22 -14.87
CA LEU A 33 1.04 17.94 -14.45
C LEU A 33 -0.45 18.09 -14.19
N LYS A 34 -1.26 17.22 -14.82
CA LYS A 34 -2.68 17.08 -14.52
C LYS A 34 -2.87 16.01 -13.45
N LYS A 35 -3.99 16.07 -12.73
CA LYS A 35 -4.36 15.06 -11.72
C LYS A 35 -4.37 13.64 -12.30
N SER A 36 -4.83 13.46 -13.53
CA SER A 36 -4.81 12.16 -14.22
C SER A 36 -3.41 11.58 -14.37
N HIS A 37 -2.38 12.42 -14.57
CA HIS A 37 -0.99 11.97 -14.68
C HIS A 37 -0.44 11.50 -13.33
N LEU A 38 -0.88 12.12 -12.23
CA LEU A 38 -0.50 11.70 -10.88
C LEU A 38 -1.09 10.33 -10.55
N LEU A 39 -2.36 10.10 -10.86
CA LEU A 39 -3.01 8.81 -10.69
C LEU A 39 -2.34 7.71 -11.51
N ALA A 40 -2.04 7.99 -12.79
CA ALA A 40 -1.33 7.03 -13.63
C ALA A 40 0.09 6.74 -13.12
N LEU A 41 0.79 7.73 -12.53
CA LEU A 41 2.09 7.49 -11.87
C LEU A 41 1.95 6.62 -10.62
N GLU A 42 0.90 6.82 -9.82
CA GLU A 42 0.59 5.99 -8.66
C GLU A 42 0.36 4.54 -9.06
N GLU A 43 -0.48 4.31 -10.08
CA GLU A 43 -0.76 2.99 -10.64
C GLU A 43 0.50 2.28 -11.12
N VAL A 44 1.33 2.96 -11.92
CA VAL A 44 2.61 2.41 -12.40
C VAL A 44 3.54 2.06 -11.23
N GLY A 45 3.60 2.92 -10.20
CA GLY A 45 4.40 2.66 -9.01
C GLY A 45 3.92 1.41 -8.24
N ILE A 46 2.61 1.21 -8.16
CA ILE A 46 2.00 0.03 -7.52
C ILE A 46 2.31 -1.23 -8.32
N ASP A 47 2.12 -1.22 -9.64
CA ASP A 47 2.39 -2.36 -10.50
C ASP A 47 3.85 -2.82 -10.40
N LEU A 48 4.79 -1.86 -10.42
CA LEU A 48 6.21 -2.15 -10.30
C LEU A 48 6.59 -2.65 -8.90
N CYS A 49 5.99 -2.07 -7.86
CA CYS A 49 6.16 -2.54 -6.49
C CYS A 49 5.73 -4.00 -6.36
N LEU A 50 4.57 -4.37 -6.90
CA LEU A 50 4.05 -5.73 -6.87
C LEU A 50 4.93 -6.70 -7.68
N ALA A 51 5.36 -6.29 -8.87
CA ALA A 51 6.21 -7.11 -9.74
C ALA A 51 7.59 -7.40 -9.10
N ASN A 52 8.21 -6.39 -8.49
CA ASN A 52 9.56 -6.52 -7.90
C ASN A 52 9.53 -6.89 -6.41
N LYS A 53 8.35 -6.94 -5.78
CA LYS A 53 8.17 -7.11 -4.33
C LYS A 53 8.95 -6.08 -3.50
N ASP A 54 9.03 -4.85 -4.01
CA ASP A 54 9.78 -3.77 -3.37
C ASP A 54 8.89 -2.54 -3.12
N VAL A 55 8.47 -2.40 -1.87
CA VAL A 55 7.67 -1.27 -1.35
C VAL A 55 8.44 0.06 -1.44
N SER A 56 9.76 0.01 -1.58
CA SER A 56 10.60 1.20 -1.76
C SER A 56 10.31 1.95 -3.07
N MET A 57 9.67 1.28 -4.04
CA MET A 57 9.30 1.86 -5.32
C MET A 57 8.05 2.75 -5.24
N LEU A 58 7.23 2.61 -4.21
CA LEU A 58 5.99 3.38 -4.10
C LEU A 58 6.26 4.86 -3.82
N ILE A 59 5.39 5.73 -4.35
CA ILE A 59 5.43 7.14 -4.01
C ILE A 59 5.14 7.33 -2.51
N PRO A 60 5.71 8.36 -1.84
CA PRO A 60 5.63 8.50 -0.38
C PRO A 60 4.20 8.47 0.17
N GLN A 61 3.24 9.07 -0.53
CA GLN A 61 1.84 9.14 -0.13
C GLN A 61 1.19 7.76 -0.12
N VAL A 62 1.40 6.96 -1.17
CA VAL A 62 0.88 5.59 -1.26
C VAL A 62 1.51 4.69 -0.21
N ARG A 63 2.82 4.85 0.03
CA ARG A 63 3.52 4.11 1.09
C ARG A 63 2.97 4.42 2.48
N CYS A 64 2.71 5.70 2.77
CA CYS A 64 2.08 6.12 4.02
C CYS A 64 0.71 5.46 4.19
N ALA A 65 -0.13 5.48 3.14
CA ALA A 65 -1.44 4.85 3.16
C ALA A 65 -1.37 3.33 3.40
N ILE A 66 -0.44 2.64 2.76
CA ILE A 66 -0.24 1.18 2.96
C ILE A 66 0.21 0.87 4.38
N ASN A 67 1.17 1.64 4.93
CA ASN A 67 1.62 1.44 6.31
C ASN A 67 0.47 1.65 7.30
N TYR A 68 -0.33 2.70 7.12
CA TYR A 68 -1.50 2.96 7.95
C TYR A 68 -2.54 1.82 7.87
N LEU A 69 -2.81 1.30 6.66
CA LEU A 69 -3.71 0.16 6.49
C LEU A 69 -3.16 -1.12 7.12
N ALA A 70 -1.84 -1.33 7.08
CA ALA A 70 -1.19 -2.46 7.74
C ALA A 70 -1.31 -2.36 9.27
N GLU A 71 -1.14 -1.17 9.84
CA GLU A 71 -1.35 -0.90 11.27
C GLU A 71 -2.78 -1.21 11.70
N ILE A 72 -3.78 -0.75 10.96
CA ILE A 72 -5.20 -1.06 11.24
C ILE A 72 -5.45 -2.57 11.16
N SER A 73 -4.90 -3.24 10.15
CA SER A 73 -5.10 -4.68 9.96
C SER A 73 -4.45 -5.50 11.09
N ALA A 74 -3.32 -5.04 11.61
CA ALA A 74 -2.65 -5.65 12.75
C ALA A 74 -3.43 -5.45 14.06
N ASP A 75 -4.06 -4.29 14.25
CA ASP A 75 -4.88 -4.01 15.43
C ASP A 75 -6.21 -4.79 15.41
N GLN A 76 -6.75 -5.07 14.23
CA GLN A 76 -7.93 -5.93 14.06
C GLN A 76 -7.62 -7.43 14.06
N ALA A 77 -6.35 -7.83 13.98
CA ALA A 77 -5.91 -9.20 14.24
C ALA A 77 -5.94 -9.45 15.75
N THR A 78 -7.15 -9.57 16.30
CA THR A 78 -7.37 -10.04 17.67
C THR A 78 -6.61 -11.35 17.85
N PRO A 79 -5.78 -11.52 18.90
CA PRO A 79 -5.13 -12.80 19.15
C PRO A 79 -6.23 -13.84 19.29
N VAL A 80 -6.23 -14.84 18.40
CA VAL A 80 -6.96 -16.08 18.64
C VAL A 80 -6.34 -16.64 19.91
N LEU A 81 -7.01 -16.44 21.04
CA LEU A 81 -6.72 -17.16 22.26
C LEU A 81 -6.88 -18.63 21.90
N HIS A 82 -5.76 -19.30 21.61
CA HIS A 82 -5.65 -20.73 21.69
C HIS A 82 -5.94 -21.07 23.15
N VAL A 83 -7.22 -21.28 23.47
CA VAL A 83 -7.62 -21.97 24.67
C VAL A 83 -7.18 -23.42 24.43
N GLU A 84 -5.94 -23.72 24.79
CA GLU A 84 -5.57 -25.10 25.07
C GLU A 84 -6.61 -25.62 26.06
N ALA A 85 -7.39 -26.60 25.63
CA ALA A 85 -8.23 -27.38 26.50
C ALA A 85 -7.32 -28.16 27.46
N ALA A 86 -6.81 -27.47 28.48
CA ALA A 86 -6.20 -28.10 29.62
C ALA A 86 -7.33 -28.80 30.38
N GLU A 87 -7.30 -30.12 30.27
CA GLU A 87 -8.16 -31.07 30.94
C GLU A 87 -8.44 -30.69 32.40
N GLY A 88 -9.70 -30.84 32.79
CA GLY A 88 -10.11 -31.05 34.17
C GLY A 88 -9.88 -29.87 35.11
N ARG A 89 -10.89 -29.00 35.25
CA ARG A 89 -11.23 -28.43 36.56
C ARG A 89 -12.70 -27.97 36.59
N SER A 90 -13.44 -28.65 37.46
CA SER A 90 -14.84 -28.41 37.83
C SER A 90 -15.06 -26.95 38.23
N TRP A 91 -16.02 -26.27 37.58
CA TRP A 91 -16.49 -24.97 38.01
C TRP A 91 -17.72 -25.15 38.90
N ALA A 92 -17.48 -25.11 40.20
CA ALA A 92 -18.53 -24.91 41.19
C ALA A 92 -19.16 -23.52 41.00
N THR A 93 -20.48 -23.53 41.04
CA THR A 93 -21.42 -22.41 40.97
C THR A 93 -21.03 -21.22 41.85
N ALA A 94 -21.05 -20.01 41.28
CA ALA A 94 -21.18 -18.77 42.06
C ALA A 94 -22.40 -18.00 41.56
N GLN A 95 -23.53 -18.22 42.25
CA GLN A 95 -24.75 -17.44 42.13
C GLN A 95 -24.51 -16.01 42.66
N ASN A 96 -24.86 -15.04 41.83
CA ASN A 96 -25.75 -13.91 42.10
C ASN A 96 -25.68 -13.26 43.50
N LYS A 97 -25.26 -11.99 43.54
CA LYS A 97 -25.77 -10.99 44.51
C LYS A 97 -25.61 -9.58 43.94
N LEU A 98 -26.66 -9.12 43.26
CA LEU A 98 -27.00 -7.70 43.17
C LEU A 98 -27.82 -7.34 44.41
N GLN A 99 -27.23 -6.58 45.33
CA GLN A 99 -27.89 -5.59 46.19
C GLN A 99 -26.90 -4.47 46.49
#